data_AF-A0A090RZD9-F1
#
_entry.id   AF-A0A090RZD9-F1
#
_cell.length_a   1.000
_cell.length_b   1.000
_cell.length_c   1.000
_cell.angle_alpha   90.00
_cell.angle_beta   90.00
_cell.angle_gamma   90.00
#
_symmetry.space_group_name_H-M   'P 1'
#
loop_
_entity.id
_entity.type
_entity.pdbx_description
1 polymer ?
#
loop_
_entity_poly.entity_id
_entity_poly.type
_entity_poly.pdbx_seq_one_letter_code
_entity_poly.pdbx_strand_id
1 'polypeptide(L)'
;MITKGGERISEVSARFTLDALPGKQMAIDADLNAGAIDQAEAKQRRESVGNEAEFYGSMDGASKFVRGDAIAGLLILFINLIGGVLIGIFEHDLTAEDAFKTYALLTIGDGLVAQIPSLLLATSAAIIVTRISDADNDMAQTAKKQLLASPQNLYMASGVMFVIGSVPNMPHLAFYTFAVLLAFVGWSQSRYRAIPKTVKDSDMDALPTPNKEQVIDWSII
;
A
#
# COMPACT_ATOMS: atom_id res chain seq x y z
N MET A 1 32.36 -8.95 6.76
CA MET A 1 32.39 -9.66 5.46
C MET A 1 31.35 -10.81 5.33
N ILE A 2 30.36 -10.94 6.23
CA ILE A 2 29.35 -12.02 6.18
C ILE A 2 27.98 -11.58 5.63
N THR A 3 27.76 -10.28 5.41
CA THR A 3 26.45 -9.74 4.96
C THR A 3 26.22 -9.72 3.45
N LYS A 4 27.25 -9.96 2.63
CA LYS A 4 27.12 -10.02 1.14
C LYS A 4 26.60 -11.38 0.61
N GLY A 5 26.37 -12.36 1.48
CA GLY A 5 25.92 -13.70 1.11
C GLY A 5 24.43 -13.77 0.75
N GLY A 6 23.57 -13.18 1.60
CA GLY A 6 22.12 -13.17 1.38
C GLY A 6 21.68 -12.36 0.16
N GLU A 7 22.40 -11.27 -0.13
CA GLU A 7 22.09 -10.35 -1.24
C GLU A 7 22.22 -11.04 -2.61
N ARG A 8 23.28 -11.84 -2.80
CA ARG A 8 23.43 -12.65 -4.01
C ARG A 8 22.41 -13.77 -4.11
N ILE A 9 22.02 -14.37 -2.99
CA ILE A 9 21.03 -15.46 -3.01
C ILE A 9 19.66 -14.93 -3.46
N SER A 10 19.24 -13.76 -2.99
CA SER A 10 17.96 -13.15 -3.40
C SER A 10 17.94 -12.70 -4.87
N GLU A 11 19.02 -12.09 -5.36
CA GLU A 11 19.17 -11.72 -6.77
C GLU A 11 19.17 -12.95 -7.69
N VAL A 12 19.90 -13.98 -7.28
CA VAL A 12 20.01 -15.24 -8.02
C VAL A 12 18.67 -15.99 -8.03
N SER A 13 17.93 -16.04 -6.92
CA SER A 13 16.60 -16.65 -6.86
C SER A 13 15.58 -15.92 -7.73
N ALA A 14 15.52 -14.59 -7.69
CA ALA A 14 14.61 -13.82 -8.54
C ALA A 14 14.94 -14.02 -10.03
N ARG A 15 16.23 -14.01 -10.38
CA ARG A 15 16.67 -14.26 -11.74
C ARG A 15 16.40 -15.68 -12.21
N PHE A 16 16.60 -16.68 -11.36
CA PHE A 16 16.25 -18.08 -11.68
C PHE A 16 14.76 -18.26 -11.92
N THR A 17 13.91 -17.61 -11.12
CA THR A 17 12.45 -17.67 -11.33
C THR A 17 12.06 -16.97 -12.64
N LEU A 18 12.69 -15.84 -12.99
CA LEU A 18 12.48 -15.15 -14.26
C LEU A 18 12.99 -15.97 -15.47
N ASP A 19 14.15 -16.60 -15.36
CA ASP A 19 14.74 -17.44 -16.41
C ASP A 19 13.94 -18.72 -16.65
N ALA A 20 13.13 -19.16 -15.67
CA ALA A 20 12.23 -20.31 -15.79
C ALA A 20 10.89 -19.98 -16.48
N LEU A 21 10.54 -18.70 -16.68
CA LEU A 21 9.26 -18.28 -17.27
C LEU A 21 9.04 -18.81 -18.69
N PRO A 22 10.03 -18.80 -19.61
CA PRO A 22 9.86 -19.38 -20.94
C PRO A 22 9.56 -20.88 -20.88
N GLY A 23 10.19 -21.60 -19.93
CA GLY A 23 9.93 -23.02 -19.71
C GLY A 23 8.51 -23.29 -19.21
N LYS A 24 8.00 -22.46 -18.29
CA LYS A 24 6.61 -22.54 -17.84
C LYS A 24 5.62 -22.24 -18.97
N GLN A 25 5.89 -21.26 -19.83
CA GLN A 25 5.04 -20.96 -20.99
C GLN A 25 5.06 -22.09 -22.02
N MET A 26 6.24 -22.65 -22.30
CA MET A 26 6.37 -23.82 -23.18
C MET A 26 5.66 -25.06 -22.63
N ALA A 27 5.65 -25.27 -21.31
CA ALA A 27 4.91 -26.36 -20.68
C ALA A 27 3.39 -26.19 -20.85
N ILE A 28 2.87 -24.96 -20.71
CA ILE A 28 1.45 -24.67 -20.97
C ILE A 28 1.10 -24.92 -22.45
N ASP A 29 1.99 -24.54 -23.37
CA ASP A 29 1.78 -24.77 -24.80
C ASP A 29 1.81 -26.26 -25.15
N ALA A 30 2.68 -27.03 -24.49
CA ALA A 30 2.74 -28.48 -24.64
C ALA A 30 1.49 -29.16 -24.10
N ASP A 31 1.01 -28.76 -22.92
CA ASP A 31 -0.21 -29.29 -22.31
C ASP A 31 -1.45 -28.99 -23.16
N LEU A 32 -1.54 -27.78 -23.73
CA LEU A 32 -2.63 -27.37 -24.63
C LEU A 32 -2.61 -28.19 -25.94
N ASN A 33 -1.43 -28.37 -26.54
CA ASN A 33 -1.28 -29.17 -27.75
C ASN A 33 -1.51 -30.67 -27.52
N ALA A 34 -1.22 -31.17 -26.32
CA ALA A 34 -1.52 -32.55 -25.91
C ALA A 34 -3.00 -32.77 -25.55
N GLY A 35 -3.81 -31.70 -25.50
CA GLY A 35 -5.21 -31.75 -25.09
C GLY A 35 -5.42 -32.02 -23.59
N ALA A 36 -4.38 -31.84 -22.77
CA ALA A 36 -4.45 -32.01 -21.31
C ALA A 36 -5.17 -30.84 -20.62
N ILE A 37 -5.19 -29.66 -21.24
CA ILE A 37 -5.88 -28.45 -20.78
C ILE A 37 -6.64 -27.81 -21.95
N ASP A 38 -7.68 -27.04 -21.64
CA ASP A 38 -8.44 -26.28 -22.65
C ASP A 38 -7.88 -24.87 -22.88
N GLN A 39 -8.43 -24.14 -23.87
CA GLN A 39 -8.00 -22.77 -24.19
C GLN A 39 -8.25 -21.76 -23.06
N ALA A 40 -9.31 -21.94 -22.27
CA ALA A 40 -9.64 -21.03 -21.17
C ALA A 40 -8.67 -21.22 -20.00
N GLU A 41 -8.36 -22.47 -19.66
CA GLU A 41 -7.39 -22.84 -18.64
C GLU A 41 -5.96 -22.44 -19.05
N ALA A 42 -5.59 -22.65 -20.32
CA ALA A 42 -4.30 -22.21 -20.84
C ALA A 42 -4.15 -20.67 -20.74
N LYS A 43 -5.21 -19.92 -21.01
CA LYS A 43 -5.23 -18.46 -20.83
C LYS A 43 -5.03 -18.07 -19.37
N GLN A 44 -5.78 -18.67 -18.44
CA GLN A 44 -5.63 -18.41 -17.00
C GLN A 44 -4.22 -18.73 -16.49
N ARG A 45 -3.66 -19.88 -16.90
CA ARG A 45 -2.30 -20.26 -16.52
C ARG A 45 -1.26 -19.29 -17.06
N ARG A 46 -1.37 -18.86 -18.33
CA ARG A 46 -0.48 -17.83 -18.91
C ARG A 46 -0.56 -16.50 -18.16
N GLU A 47 -1.77 -16.09 -17.76
CA GLU A 47 -1.98 -14.88 -16.96
C GLU A 47 -1.32 -15.00 -15.58
N SER A 48 -1.46 -16.15 -14.91
CA SER A 48 -0.79 -16.39 -13.62
C SER A 48 0.74 -16.35 -13.72
N VAL A 49 1.31 -16.93 -14.78
CA VAL A 49 2.76 -16.87 -15.07
C VAL A 49 3.20 -15.45 -15.41
N GLY A 50 2.36 -14.67 -16.11
CA GLY A 50 2.59 -13.25 -16.37
C GLY A 50 2.63 -12.41 -15.08
N ASN A 51 1.67 -12.62 -14.18
CA ASN A 51 1.61 -11.93 -12.89
C ASN A 51 2.81 -12.31 -12.00
N GLU A 52 3.24 -13.58 -12.01
CA GLU A 52 4.46 -14.03 -11.32
C GLU A 52 5.70 -13.30 -11.87
N ALA A 53 5.82 -13.19 -13.20
CA ALA A 53 6.90 -12.47 -13.85
C ALA A 53 6.94 -10.99 -13.48
N GLU A 54 5.79 -10.32 -13.50
CA GLU A 54 5.66 -8.90 -13.15
C GLU A 54 5.98 -8.65 -11.67
N PHE A 55 5.57 -9.56 -10.77
CA PHE A 55 5.91 -9.50 -9.35
C PHE A 55 7.43 -9.59 -9.12
N TYR A 56 8.10 -10.60 -9.70
CA TYR A 56 9.55 -10.73 -9.52
C TYR A 56 10.34 -9.64 -10.25
N GLY A 57 9.86 -9.16 -11.41
CA GLY A 57 10.46 -8.03 -12.12
C GLY A 57 10.36 -6.71 -11.34
N SER A 58 9.18 -6.41 -10.78
CA SER A 58 8.98 -5.23 -9.93
C SER A 58 9.73 -5.33 -8.60
N MET A 59 9.86 -6.53 -8.03
CA MET A 59 10.63 -6.78 -6.79
C MET A 59 12.14 -6.59 -6.97
N ASP A 60 12.73 -7.04 -8.09
CA ASP A 60 14.14 -6.78 -8.42
C ASP A 60 14.39 -5.27 -8.62
N GLY A 61 13.49 -4.60 -9.34
CA GLY A 61 13.53 -3.15 -9.52
C GLY A 61 13.48 -2.39 -8.19
N ALA A 62 12.44 -2.65 -7.38
CA ALA A 62 12.25 -2.02 -6.08
C ALA A 62 13.46 -2.25 -5.14
N SER A 63 14.01 -3.46 -5.12
CA SER A 63 15.18 -3.79 -4.28
C SER A 63 16.42 -2.97 -4.64
N LYS A 64 16.64 -2.69 -5.94
CA LYS A 64 17.74 -1.82 -6.40
C LYS A 64 17.52 -0.35 -6.01
N PHE A 65 16.28 0.14 -6.07
CA PHE A 65 15.95 1.51 -5.63
C PHE A 65 16.14 1.69 -4.12
N VAL A 66 15.65 0.74 -3.31
CA VAL A 66 15.83 0.77 -1.85
C VAL A 66 17.31 0.75 -1.48
N ARG A 67 18.12 -0.03 -2.19
CA ARG A 67 19.57 -0.06 -1.97
C ARG A 67 20.24 1.27 -2.30
N GLY A 68 19.84 1.91 -3.39
CA GLY A 68 20.34 3.23 -3.79
C GLY A 68 19.99 4.32 -2.75
N ASP A 69 18.74 4.31 -2.27
CA ASP A 69 18.25 5.23 -1.25
C ASP A 69 18.99 5.06 0.09
N ALA A 70 19.22 3.81 0.52
CA ALA A 70 19.98 3.52 1.74
C ALA A 70 21.43 4.02 1.68
N ILE A 71 22.10 3.88 0.53
CA ILE A 71 23.47 4.37 0.32
C ILE A 71 23.49 5.91 0.34
N ALA A 72 22.53 6.56 -0.31
CA ALA A 72 22.40 8.02 -0.30
C ALA A 72 22.13 8.55 1.12
N GLY A 73 21.22 7.94 1.86
CA GLY A 73 20.93 8.30 3.26
C GLY A 73 22.13 8.15 4.17
N LEU A 74 22.94 7.09 4.00
CA LEU A 74 24.18 6.91 4.77
C LEU A 74 25.23 7.98 4.44
N LEU A 75 25.36 8.39 3.18
CA LEU A 75 26.26 9.46 2.77
C LEU A 75 25.84 10.81 3.38
N ILE A 76 24.54 11.14 3.31
CA ILE A 76 23.98 12.37 3.91
C ILE A 76 24.24 12.37 5.42
N LEU A 77 24.01 11.25 6.10
CA LEU A 77 24.28 11.11 7.53
C LEU A 77 25.76 11.40 7.86
N PHE A 78 26.70 10.83 7.11
CA PHE A 78 28.13 11.09 7.32
C PHE A 78 28.50 12.56 7.09
N ILE A 79 27.98 13.18 6.03
CA ILE A 79 28.25 14.58 5.69
C ILE A 79 27.68 15.50 6.78
N ASN A 80 26.44 15.29 7.20
CA ASN A 80 25.80 16.11 8.23
C ASN A 80 26.45 15.94 9.59
N LEU A 81 26.87 14.71 9.94
CA LEU A 81 27.55 14.46 11.21
C LEU A 81 28.93 15.09 11.26
N ILE A 82 29.78 14.85 10.25
CA ILE A 82 31.15 15.39 10.24
C ILE A 82 31.12 16.90 10.02
N GLY A 83 30.36 17.38 9.04
CA GLY A 83 30.22 18.80 8.74
C GLY A 83 29.60 19.58 9.90
N GLY A 84 28.54 19.04 10.50
CA GLY A 84 27.90 19.63 11.66
C GLY A 84 28.81 19.71 12.87
N VAL A 85 29.57 18.65 13.18
CA VAL A 85 30.54 18.68 14.29
C VAL A 85 31.66 19.69 14.03
N LEU A 86 32.20 19.75 12.81
CA LEU A 86 33.22 20.74 12.46
C LEU A 86 32.70 22.17 12.60
N ILE A 87 31.51 22.47 12.07
CA ILE A 87 30.86 23.79 12.22
C ILE A 87 30.58 24.09 13.70
N GLY A 88 30.09 23.10 14.46
CA GLY A 88 29.82 23.23 15.89
C GLY A 88 31.05 23.63 16.70
N ILE A 89 32.22 23.04 16.38
CA ILE A 89 33.47 23.34 17.07
C ILE A 89 34.07 24.67 16.58
N PHE A 90 34.14 24.89 15.26
CA PHE A 90 34.88 26.02 14.69
C PHE A 90 34.09 27.32 14.62
N GLU A 91 32.76 27.25 14.45
CA GLU A 91 31.89 28.42 14.25
C GLU A 91 31.03 28.72 15.48
N HIS A 92 30.63 27.68 16.23
CA HIS A 92 29.76 27.83 17.41
C HIS A 92 30.46 27.65 18.76
N ASP A 93 31.79 27.50 18.78
CA ASP A 93 32.62 27.37 19.99
C ASP A 93 32.15 26.23 20.94
N LEU A 94 31.48 25.21 20.40
CA LEU A 94 31.01 24.06 21.16
C LEU A 94 32.19 23.12 21.46
N THR A 95 32.14 22.46 22.62
CA THR A 95 33.05 21.35 22.89
C THR A 95 32.79 20.22 21.88
N ALA A 96 33.81 19.43 21.57
CA ALA A 96 33.67 18.32 20.62
C ALA A 96 32.59 17.31 21.04
N GLU A 97 32.39 17.13 22.36
CA GLU A 97 31.35 16.27 22.91
C GLU A 97 29.94 16.86 22.68
N ASP A 98 29.76 18.14 22.98
CA ASP A 98 28.45 18.82 22.83
C ASP A 98 28.07 18.98 21.35
N ALA A 99 29.05 19.29 20.49
CA ALA A 99 28.87 19.33 19.04
C ALA A 99 28.43 17.96 18.51
N PHE A 100 29.10 16.87 18.92
CA PHE A 100 28.73 15.52 18.49
C PHE A 100 27.31 15.15 18.93
N LYS A 101 26.94 15.37 20.19
CA LYS A 101 25.58 15.06 20.68
C LYS A 101 24.52 15.85 19.91
N THR A 102 24.75 17.15 19.72
CA THR A 102 23.78 18.05 19.07
C THR A 102 23.59 17.68 17.61
N TYR A 103 24.67 17.59 16.83
CA TYR A 103 24.58 17.33 15.40
C TYR A 103 24.26 15.86 15.08
N ALA A 104 24.60 14.91 15.95
CA ALA A 104 24.10 13.54 15.82
C ALA A 104 22.58 13.47 16.00
N LEU A 105 22.03 14.17 17.00
CA LEU A 105 20.58 14.20 17.24
C LEU A 105 19.83 14.89 16.10
N LEU A 106 20.33 16.03 15.60
CA LEU A 106 19.78 16.72 14.43
C LEU A 106 19.82 15.85 13.17
N THR A 107 20.93 15.16 12.91
CA THR A 107 21.08 14.31 11.72
C THR A 107 20.16 13.08 11.76
N ILE A 108 20.01 12.44 12.93
CA ILE A 108 19.07 11.33 13.10
C ILE A 108 17.63 11.83 12.95
N GLY A 109 17.32 13.01 13.52
CA GLY A 109 16.02 13.65 13.39
C GLY A 109 15.64 13.94 11.93
N ASP A 110 16.55 14.50 11.14
CA ASP A 110 16.36 14.78 9.72
C ASP A 110 16.05 13.50 8.91
N GLY A 111 16.80 12.42 9.18
CA GLY A 111 16.54 11.11 8.58
C GLY A 111 15.15 10.55 8.90
N LEU A 112 14.71 10.66 10.17
CA LEU A 112 13.40 10.19 10.60
C LEU A 112 12.25 11.03 10.00
N VAL A 113 12.41 12.36 9.93
CA VAL A 113 11.40 13.27 9.36
C VAL A 113 11.23 13.02 7.86
N ALA A 114 12.30 12.69 7.14
CA ALA A 114 12.22 12.36 5.72
C ALA A 114 11.63 10.95 5.46
N GLN A 115 11.95 9.97 6.29
CA GLN A 115 11.63 8.56 6.00
C GLN A 115 10.23 8.13 6.47
N ILE A 116 9.75 8.62 7.62
CA ILE A 116 8.43 8.22 8.14
C ILE A 116 7.30 8.57 7.14
N PRO A 117 7.22 9.80 6.58
CA PRO A 117 6.19 10.14 5.61
C PRO A 117 6.32 9.36 4.30
N SER A 118 7.56 9.14 3.84
CA SER A 118 7.83 8.36 2.62
C SER A 118 7.33 6.92 2.74
N LEU A 119 7.58 6.27 3.88
CA LEU A 119 7.10 4.92 4.14
C LEU A 119 5.57 4.87 4.21
N LEU A 120 4.93 5.85 4.84
CA LEU A 120 3.47 5.96 4.89
C LEU A 120 2.85 6.18 3.50
N LEU A 121 3.48 7.01 2.67
CA LEU A 121 3.05 7.24 1.29
C LEU A 121 3.21 5.98 0.44
N ALA A 122 4.36 5.31 0.53
CA ALA A 122 4.67 4.10 -0.23
C ALA A 122 3.71 2.95 0.15
N THR A 123 3.44 2.75 1.44
CA THR A 123 2.47 1.74 1.91
C THR A 123 1.04 2.09 1.48
N SER A 124 0.64 3.36 1.57
CA SER A 124 -0.67 3.81 1.08
C SER A 124 -0.83 3.59 -0.43
N ALA A 125 0.19 3.93 -1.22
CA ALA A 125 0.19 3.72 -2.66
C ALA A 125 0.17 2.22 -3.02
N ALA A 126 0.95 1.39 -2.32
CA ALA A 126 0.97 -0.06 -2.52
C ALA A 126 -0.41 -0.69 -2.25
N ILE A 127 -1.09 -0.28 -1.17
CA ILE A 127 -2.46 -0.73 -0.86
C ILE A 127 -3.45 -0.31 -1.95
N ILE A 128 -3.29 0.86 -2.55
CA ILE A 128 -4.14 1.33 -3.64
C ILE A 128 -3.89 0.50 -4.90
N VAL A 129 -2.64 0.26 -5.28
CA VAL A 129 -2.27 -0.48 -6.49
C VAL A 129 -2.69 -1.94 -6.43
N THR A 130 -2.41 -2.65 -5.32
CA THR A 130 -2.78 -4.08 -5.20
C THR A 130 -4.29 -4.29 -5.22
N ARG A 131 -5.06 -3.32 -4.71
CA ARG A 131 -6.52 -3.38 -4.76
C ARG A 131 -7.09 -3.06 -6.15
N ILE A 132 -6.30 -2.47 -7.05
CA ILE A 132 -6.70 -2.12 -8.42
C ILE A 132 -6.34 -3.26 -9.40
N SER A 133 -5.27 -4.01 -9.15
CA SER A 133 -4.80 -5.08 -10.05
C SER A 133 -5.71 -6.32 -10.09
N ASP A 134 -6.51 -6.57 -9.05
CA ASP A 134 -7.41 -7.73 -8.98
C ASP A 134 -8.80 -7.51 -9.62
N ALA A 135 -9.07 -6.31 -10.15
CA ALA A 135 -10.36 -5.98 -10.74
C ALA A 135 -10.19 -5.47 -12.17
N ASP A 136 -10.66 -6.28 -13.12
CA ASP A 136 -11.23 -5.82 -14.39
C ASP A 136 -11.87 -4.44 -14.18
N ASN A 137 -11.53 -3.47 -15.03
CA ASN A 137 -11.81 -2.01 -15.14
C ASN A 137 -12.97 -1.34 -14.32
N ASP A 138 -13.83 -2.10 -13.69
CA ASP A 138 -15.00 -1.71 -12.94
C ASP A 138 -14.70 -1.18 -11.54
N MET A 139 -13.59 -1.50 -10.87
CA MET A 139 -13.38 -1.01 -9.49
C MET A 139 -12.98 0.47 -9.44
N ALA A 140 -12.22 1.01 -10.40
CA ALA A 140 -11.95 2.45 -10.43
C ALA A 140 -13.23 3.25 -10.74
N GLN A 141 -14.09 2.73 -11.63
CA GLN A 141 -15.42 3.28 -11.86
C GLN A 141 -16.32 3.10 -10.64
N THR A 142 -16.27 1.97 -9.96
CA THR A 142 -17.05 1.63 -8.76
C THR A 142 -16.57 2.42 -7.55
N ALA A 143 -15.29 2.71 -7.41
CA ALA A 143 -14.71 3.56 -6.37
C ALA A 143 -15.07 5.02 -6.62
N LYS A 144 -14.94 5.53 -7.85
CA LYS A 144 -15.46 6.86 -8.22
C LYS A 144 -16.96 6.95 -7.98
N LYS A 145 -17.71 5.91 -8.37
CA LYS A 145 -19.14 5.80 -8.17
C LYS A 145 -19.47 5.70 -6.69
N GLN A 146 -18.76 4.97 -5.85
CA GLN A 146 -19.05 4.82 -4.41
C GLN A 146 -18.62 6.04 -3.61
N LEU A 147 -17.46 6.64 -3.92
CA LEU A 147 -16.98 7.86 -3.27
C LEU A 147 -17.89 9.06 -3.58
N LEU A 148 -18.34 9.20 -4.84
CA LEU A 148 -19.29 10.24 -5.26
C LEU A 148 -20.76 9.84 -5.09
N ALA A 149 -21.09 8.56 -4.82
CA ALA A 149 -22.44 8.09 -4.56
C ALA A 149 -22.77 7.87 -3.08
N SER A 150 -21.85 8.11 -2.16
CA SER A 150 -22.16 8.14 -0.74
C SER A 150 -22.40 9.59 -0.30
N PRO A 151 -23.65 9.98 0.02
CA PRO A 151 -23.93 11.32 0.54
C PRO A 151 -23.11 11.65 1.78
N GLN A 152 -22.84 10.63 2.61
CA GLN A 152 -22.04 10.78 3.83
C GLN A 152 -20.60 11.19 3.53
N ASN A 153 -19.99 10.65 2.47
CA ASN A 153 -18.63 11.01 2.07
C ASN A 153 -18.58 12.44 1.51
N LEU A 154 -19.60 12.84 0.75
CA LEU A 154 -19.72 14.20 0.21
C LEU A 154 -19.89 15.25 1.32
N TYR A 155 -20.67 14.96 2.36
CA TYR A 155 -20.78 15.86 3.52
C TYR A 155 -19.49 15.95 4.32
N MET A 156 -18.78 14.83 4.53
CA MET A 156 -17.48 14.84 5.18
C MET A 156 -16.46 15.67 4.39
N ALA A 157 -16.39 15.48 3.07
CA ALA A 157 -15.52 16.24 2.18
C ALA A 157 -15.85 17.74 2.19
N SER A 158 -17.15 18.09 2.17
CA SER A 158 -17.62 19.48 2.31
C SER A 158 -17.19 20.11 3.64
N GLY A 159 -17.32 19.39 4.75
CA GLY A 159 -16.87 19.85 6.07
C GLY A 159 -15.36 20.09 6.12
N VAL A 160 -14.55 19.18 5.58
CA VAL A 160 -13.09 19.34 5.50
C VAL A 160 -12.71 20.55 4.63
N MET A 161 -13.35 20.70 3.46
CA MET A 161 -13.16 21.87 2.59
C MET A 161 -13.49 23.19 3.29
N PHE A 162 -14.53 23.22 4.10
CA PHE A 162 -14.91 24.41 4.88
C PHE A 162 -13.88 24.74 5.97
N VAL A 163 -13.36 23.72 6.68
CA VAL A 163 -12.32 23.90 7.70
C VAL A 163 -11.02 24.41 7.08
N ILE A 164 -10.55 23.79 5.99
CA ILE A 164 -9.35 24.23 5.27
C ILE A 164 -9.55 25.64 4.71
N GLY A 165 -10.72 25.91 4.15
CA GLY A 165 -11.09 27.24 3.65
C GLY A 165 -11.15 28.31 4.73
N SER A 166 -11.17 27.97 6.02
CA SER A 166 -11.14 28.93 7.14
C SER A 166 -9.72 29.26 7.61
N VAL A 167 -8.70 28.63 7.04
CA VAL A 167 -7.29 28.90 7.33
C VAL A 167 -6.85 30.21 6.64
N PRO A 168 -6.18 31.14 7.34
CA PRO A 168 -5.65 32.37 6.75
C PRO A 168 -4.67 32.09 5.59
N ASN A 169 -4.60 33.00 4.61
CA ASN A 169 -3.77 32.90 3.39
C ASN A 169 -4.22 31.86 2.33
N MET A 170 -5.41 31.27 2.46
CA MET A 170 -5.98 30.40 1.41
C MET A 170 -7.01 31.15 0.55
N PRO A 171 -7.24 30.74 -0.72
CA PRO A 171 -8.31 31.28 -1.57
C PRO A 171 -9.70 30.94 -1.02
N HIS A 172 -10.15 31.65 0.00
CA HIS A 172 -11.40 31.39 0.75
C HIS A 172 -12.60 31.20 -0.18
N LEU A 173 -12.71 32.04 -1.21
CA LEU A 173 -13.79 32.00 -2.18
C LEU A 173 -13.84 30.66 -2.95
N ALA A 174 -12.69 30.13 -3.39
CA ALA A 174 -12.65 28.84 -4.07
C ALA A 174 -13.08 27.69 -3.14
N PHE A 175 -12.53 27.63 -1.93
CA PHE A 175 -12.84 26.56 -0.97
C PHE A 175 -14.31 26.59 -0.53
N TYR A 176 -14.87 27.77 -0.26
CA TYR A 176 -16.29 27.88 0.10
C TYR A 176 -17.22 27.53 -1.05
N THR A 177 -16.91 27.93 -2.29
CA THR A 177 -17.72 27.52 -3.45
C THR A 177 -17.72 26.00 -3.63
N PHE A 178 -16.58 25.33 -3.50
CA PHE A 178 -16.51 23.87 -3.56
C PHE A 178 -17.20 23.19 -2.37
N ALA A 179 -17.07 23.73 -1.15
CA ALA A 179 -17.77 23.19 0.02
C ALA A 179 -19.30 23.22 -0.16
N VAL A 180 -19.84 24.35 -0.65
CA VAL A 180 -21.27 24.51 -0.94
C VAL A 180 -21.70 23.58 -2.08
N LEU A 181 -20.92 23.46 -3.15
CA LEU A 181 -21.21 22.59 -4.27
C LEU A 181 -21.27 21.11 -3.83
N LEU A 182 -20.29 20.65 -3.05
CA LEU A 182 -20.26 19.28 -2.52
C LEU A 182 -21.43 19.01 -1.57
N ALA A 183 -21.78 19.96 -0.71
CA ALA A 183 -22.94 19.86 0.17
C ALA A 183 -24.25 19.80 -0.63
N PHE A 184 -24.37 20.60 -1.70
CA PHE A 184 -25.53 20.62 -2.58
C PHE A 184 -25.71 19.30 -3.34
N VAL A 185 -24.61 18.75 -3.88
CA VAL A 185 -24.61 17.44 -4.56
C VAL A 185 -24.95 16.33 -3.58
N GLY A 186 -24.38 16.34 -2.37
CA GLY A 186 -24.71 15.39 -1.30
C GLY A 186 -26.16 15.47 -0.86
N TRP A 187 -26.72 16.68 -0.74
CA TRP A 187 -28.12 16.91 -0.41
C TRP A 187 -29.07 16.40 -1.50
N SER A 188 -28.79 16.76 -2.75
CA SER A 188 -29.53 16.26 -3.93
C SER A 188 -29.54 14.73 -3.96
N GLN A 189 -28.38 14.10 -3.80
CA GLN A 189 -28.25 12.64 -3.80
C GLN A 189 -28.94 11.96 -2.62
N SER A 190 -28.94 12.59 -1.44
CA SER A 190 -29.66 12.08 -0.27
C SER A 190 -31.18 12.09 -0.46
N ARG A 191 -31.73 13.05 -1.22
CA ARG A 191 -33.15 13.09 -1.58
C ARG A 191 -33.56 11.99 -2.56
N TYR A 192 -32.69 11.61 -3.49
CA TYR A 192 -32.98 10.52 -4.44
C TYR A 192 -32.86 9.11 -3.82
N ARG A 193 -32.23 8.97 -2.65
CA ARG A 193 -32.00 7.67 -1.99
C ARG A 193 -32.77 7.47 -0.68
N ALA A 194 -33.68 8.39 -0.34
CA ALA A 194 -34.51 8.28 0.85
C ALA A 194 -35.78 7.45 0.56
N ILE A 195 -35.68 6.12 0.77
CA ILE A 195 -36.68 5.12 1.27
C ILE A 195 -36.04 3.71 1.13
N PRO A 196 -36.02 2.80 2.14
CA PRO A 196 -35.89 2.97 3.60
C PRO A 196 -34.66 2.22 4.18
N LYS A 197 -34.19 2.70 5.34
CA LYS A 197 -33.33 1.92 6.26
C LYS A 197 -34.19 0.85 6.96
N THR A 198 -34.02 -0.42 6.63
CA THR A 198 -34.31 -1.54 7.53
C THR A 198 -33.37 -2.72 7.26
N VAL A 199 -32.24 -2.75 7.98
CA VAL A 199 -31.76 -3.99 8.60
C VAL A 199 -31.27 -3.60 9.99
N LYS A 200 -32.20 -3.67 10.95
CA LYS A 200 -31.88 -3.80 12.37
C LYS A 200 -32.23 -5.26 12.71
N ASP A 201 -31.27 -5.90 13.34
CA ASP A 201 -31.31 -7.20 14.02
C ASP A 201 -31.34 -8.51 13.21
N SER A 202 -30.66 -9.49 13.82
CA SER A 202 -30.91 -10.93 13.79
C SER A 202 -30.57 -11.74 12.54
N ASP A 203 -29.28 -11.98 12.27
CA ASP A 203 -28.85 -13.16 11.48
C ASP A 203 -27.45 -13.69 11.88
N MET A 204 -27.02 -13.46 13.14
CA MET A 204 -25.86 -14.16 13.72
C MET A 204 -26.23 -15.41 14.54
N ASP A 205 -27.52 -15.73 14.68
CA ASP A 205 -28.00 -16.90 15.45
C ASP A 205 -28.37 -18.11 14.57
N ALA A 206 -28.06 -18.08 13.27
CA ALA A 206 -28.38 -19.17 12.33
C ALA A 206 -27.15 -20.00 11.89
N LEU A 207 -26.06 -20.01 12.67
CA LEU A 207 -25.03 -21.03 12.49
C LEU A 207 -25.54 -22.35 13.06
N PRO A 208 -25.64 -23.45 12.27
CA PRO A 208 -25.98 -24.75 12.81
C PRO A 208 -24.89 -25.16 13.79
N THR A 209 -25.21 -25.26 15.08
CA THR A 209 -24.30 -25.87 16.05
C THR A 209 -24.03 -27.32 15.64
N PRO A 210 -22.78 -27.78 15.59
CA PRO A 210 -22.48 -29.18 15.29
C PRO A 210 -23.18 -30.07 16.31
N ASN A 211 -23.82 -31.12 15.79
CA ASN A 211 -24.48 -32.17 16.53
C ASN A 211 -23.64 -32.61 17.74
N LYS A 212 -24.21 -32.56 18.95
CA LYS A 212 -23.59 -33.10 20.17
C LYS A 212 -23.21 -34.55 19.88
N GLU A 213 -21.93 -34.86 20.04
CA GLU A 213 -21.38 -36.21 19.98
C GLU A 213 -22.29 -37.16 20.77
N GLN A 214 -22.87 -38.13 20.06
CA GLN A 214 -23.43 -39.31 20.67
C GLN A 214 -22.28 -40.05 21.35
N VAL A 215 -22.21 -39.92 22.67
CA VAL A 215 -21.30 -40.69 23.50
C VAL A 215 -21.65 -42.17 23.30
N ILE A 216 -20.72 -42.91 22.70
CA ILE A 216 -20.82 -44.36 22.54
C ILE A 216 -20.85 -44.98 23.93
N ASP A 217 -21.95 -45.66 24.25
CA ASP A 217 -22.12 -46.41 25.51
C ASP A 217 -21.35 -47.73 25.42
N TRP A 218 -20.23 -47.82 26.13
CA TRP A 218 -19.37 -49.00 26.18
C TRP A 218 -19.82 -50.04 27.22
N SER A 219 -21.03 -49.93 27.79
CA SER A 219 -21.55 -50.90 28.77
C SER A 219 -22.27 -52.12 28.17
N ILE A 220 -22.28 -52.27 26.83
CA ILE A 220 -22.93 -53.39 26.13
C ILE A 220 -21.91 -54.26 25.35
N ILE A 221 -20.62 -54.24 25.72
CA ILE A 221 -19.63 -55.25 25.27
C ILE A 221 -18.87 -55.79 26.47
#